data_AF-X1UZS3-F1
#
_entry.id   AF-X1UZS3-F1
#
_cell.length_a   1.000
_cell.length_b   1.000
_cell.length_c   1.000
_cell.angle_alpha   90.00
_cell.angle_beta   90.00
_cell.angle_gamma   90.00
#
_symmetry.space_group_name_H-M   'P 1'
#
loop_
_entity.id
_entity.type
_entity.pdbx_description
1 polymer ?
#
loop_
_entity_poly.entity_id
_entity_poly.type
_entity_poly.pdbx_seq_one_letter_code
_entity_poly.pdbx_strand_id
1 'polypeptide(L)'
;ANKGETQTVIAKDYGISQRRVGQIIEKKEEQIRKKEEAKKRALQYEKEEGIEIFHGDFKEITKRFPDNHFDHIITDPPYPEKYLPLWSDLSRIASRVLKPGGFLITYSGTYHLYEVMNRLSEHLEYYFFHNLP
;
A
#
# COMPACT_ATOMS: atom_id res chain seq x y z
N ALA A 1 -10.99 -6.84 25.83
CA ALA A 1 -11.50 -7.94 26.65
C ALA A 1 -11.57 -7.40 28.07
N ASN A 2 -12.77 -7.41 28.66
CA ASN A 2 -12.88 -7.21 30.10
C ASN A 2 -12.02 -8.27 30.80
N LYS A 3 -11.24 -7.87 31.79
CA LYS A 3 -10.21 -8.68 32.49
C LYS A 3 -10.77 -9.89 33.29
N GLY A 4 -11.96 -10.41 32.99
CA GLY A 4 -12.62 -11.43 33.82
C GLY A 4 -13.27 -12.62 33.09
N GLU A 5 -13.47 -12.57 31.77
CA GLU A 5 -14.12 -13.67 31.05
C GLU A 5 -13.09 -14.68 30.55
N THR A 6 -13.26 -15.95 30.93
CA THR A 6 -12.41 -17.04 30.45
C THR A 6 -12.65 -17.29 28.96
N GLN A 7 -11.62 -17.74 28.24
CA GLN A 7 -11.72 -18.06 26.80
C GLN A 7 -12.85 -19.08 26.52
N THR A 8 -13.16 -19.95 27.48
CA THR A 8 -14.29 -20.89 27.47
C THR A 8 -15.65 -20.21 27.38
N VAL A 9 -15.85 -19.13 28.14
CA VAL A 9 -17.12 -18.38 28.16
C VAL A 9 -17.27 -17.61 26.85
N ILE A 10 -16.21 -16.91 26.42
CA ILE A 10 -16.18 -16.19 25.13
C ILE A 10 -16.42 -17.16 23.96
N ALA A 11 -15.81 -18.34 23.98
CA ALA A 11 -16.01 -19.37 22.95
C ALA A 11 -17.49 -19.77 22.84
N LYS A 12 -18.14 -20.00 23.99
CA LYS A 12 -19.55 -20.39 24.06
C LYS A 12 -20.48 -19.28 23.58
N ASP A 13 -20.25 -18.05 24.02
CA ASP A 13 -21.10 -16.89 23.70
C ASP A 13 -21.06 -16.54 22.20
N TYR A 14 -19.91 -16.74 21.57
CA TYR A 14 -19.72 -16.48 20.15
C TYR A 14 -19.84 -17.73 19.26
N GLY A 15 -20.18 -18.89 19.82
CA GLY A 15 -20.36 -20.14 19.07
C GLY A 15 -19.09 -20.62 18.35
N ILE A 16 -17.91 -20.31 18.88
CA ILE A 16 -16.60 -20.66 18.29
C ILE A 16 -15.78 -21.55 19.23
N SER A 17 -14.76 -22.23 18.71
CA SER A 17 -13.88 -23.03 19.56
C SER A 17 -12.97 -22.17 20.43
N GLN A 18 -12.62 -22.67 21.62
CA GLN A 18 -11.64 -22.02 22.49
C GLN A 18 -10.30 -21.77 21.79
N ARG A 19 -9.84 -22.72 20.97
CA ARG A 19 -8.64 -22.57 20.15
C ARG A 19 -8.73 -21.35 19.22
N ARG A 20 -9.89 -21.13 18.60
CA ARG A 20 -10.13 -19.98 17.71
C ARG A 20 -10.15 -18.66 18.49
N VAL A 21 -10.68 -18.65 19.72
CA VAL A 21 -10.60 -17.50 20.63
C VAL A 21 -9.14 -17.17 20.95
N GLY A 22 -8.33 -18.18 21.30
CA GLY A 22 -6.89 -18.02 21.55
C GLY A 22 -6.14 -17.39 20.37
N GLN A 23 -6.34 -17.93 19.16
CA GLN A 23 -5.73 -17.40 17.93
C GLN A 23 -6.12 -15.93 17.65
N ILE A 24 -7.38 -15.56 17.92
CA ILE A 24 -7.85 -14.17 17.73
C ILE A 24 -7.17 -13.23 18.73
N ILE A 25 -7.04 -13.66 19.99
CA ILE A 25 -6.37 -12.87 21.04
C ILE A 25 -4.90 -12.68 20.67
N GLU A 26 -4.17 -13.75 20.35
CA GLU A 26 -2.76 -13.69 19.96
C GLU A 26 -2.53 -12.73 18.77
N LYS A 27 -3.34 -12.85 17.72
CA LYS A 27 -3.23 -11.97 16.54
C LYS A 27 -3.50 -10.51 16.88
N LYS A 28 -4.41 -10.24 17.82
CA LYS A 28 -4.72 -8.88 18.27
C LYS A 28 -3.60 -8.30 19.14
N GLU A 29 -3.03 -9.09 20.05
CA GLU A 29 -1.86 -8.72 20.85
C GLU A 29 -0.64 -8.44 19.96
N GLU A 30 -0.39 -9.27 18.95
CA GLU A 30 0.67 -9.05 17.97
C GLU A 30 0.46 -7.72 17.21
N GLN A 31 -0.76 -7.43 16.78
CA GLN A 31 -1.05 -6.15 16.11
C GLN A 31 -0.87 -4.94 17.02
N ILE A 32 -1.25 -5.05 18.31
CA ILE A 32 -1.03 -3.99 19.29
C ILE A 32 0.47 -3.78 19.48
N ARG A 33 1.25 -4.85 19.69
CA ARG A 33 2.70 -4.79 19.86
C ARG A 33 3.38 -4.16 18.64
N LYS A 34 3.03 -4.60 17.42
CA LYS A 34 3.55 -3.99 16.17
C LYS A 34 3.22 -2.51 16.06
N LYS A 35 2.02 -2.08 16.47
CA LYS A 35 1.63 -0.66 16.50
C LYS A 35 2.42 0.15 17.52
N GLU A 36 2.66 -0.40 18.71
CA GLU A 36 3.46 0.25 19.75
C GLU A 36 4.93 0.39 19.35
N GLU A 37 5.50 -0.66 18.76
CA GLU A 37 6.85 -0.65 18.19
C GLU A 37 6.98 0.38 17.07
N ALA A 38 6.02 0.42 16.14
CA ALA A 38 5.99 1.41 15.06
C ALA A 38 5.89 2.84 15.62
N LYS A 39 5.06 3.07 16.65
CA LYS A 39 4.99 4.38 17.33
C LYS A 39 6.33 4.77 17.95
N LYS A 40 6.97 3.85 18.68
CA LYS A 40 8.28 4.10 19.30
C LYS A 40 9.35 4.44 18.24
N ARG A 41 9.38 3.72 17.11
CA ARG A 41 10.27 4.04 15.99
C ARG A 41 9.97 5.41 15.37
N ALA A 42 8.70 5.73 15.17
CA ALA A 42 8.30 7.04 14.63
C ALA A 42 8.67 8.20 15.57
N LEU A 43 8.63 7.99 16.88
CA LEU A 43 9.10 8.96 17.90
C LEU A 43 10.61 9.20 17.85
N GLN A 44 11.37 8.25 17.31
CA GLN A 44 12.83 8.34 17.12
C GLN A 44 13.21 8.80 15.71
N TYR A 45 12.23 9.01 14.83
CA TYR A 45 12.50 9.46 13.47
C TYR A 45 12.90 10.93 13.49
N GLU A 46 14.17 11.20 13.17
CA GLU A 46 14.62 12.53 12.83
C GLU A 46 14.36 12.77 11.34
N LYS A 47 13.86 13.97 11.02
CA LYS A 47 13.59 14.35 9.64
C LYS A 47 14.91 14.41 8.89
N GLU A 48 15.06 13.53 7.89
CA GLU A 48 16.19 13.57 6.97
C GLU A 48 15.98 14.67 5.93
N GLU A 49 17.03 15.43 5.63
CA GLU A 49 16.96 16.45 4.59
C GLU A 49 16.67 15.81 3.22
N GLY A 50 15.79 16.43 2.44
CA GLY A 50 15.37 15.90 1.14
C GLY A 50 14.30 14.81 1.19
N ILE A 51 13.83 14.40 2.37
CA ILE A 51 12.70 13.46 2.51
C ILE A 51 11.46 14.19 3.05
N GLU A 52 10.36 14.05 2.31
CA GLU A 52 9.04 14.54 2.70
C GLU A 52 8.04 13.39 2.78
N ILE A 53 7.28 13.33 3.88
CA ILE A 53 6.29 12.27 4.13
C ILE A 53 4.90 12.89 4.15
N PHE A 54 4.01 12.35 3.31
CA PHE A 54 2.61 12.74 3.23
C PHE A 54 1.72 11.59 3.68
N HIS A 55 0.84 11.84 4.66
CA HIS A 55 -0.12 10.85 5.16
C HIS A 55 -1.50 11.07 4.54
N GLY A 56 -2.01 10.07 3.81
CA GLY A 56 -3.33 10.14 3.18
C GLY A 56 -3.45 9.26 1.93
N ASP A 57 -4.57 9.39 1.22
CA ASP A 57 -4.77 8.78 -0.10
C ASP A 57 -3.91 9.52 -1.13
N PHE A 58 -3.11 8.79 -1.89
CA PHE A 58 -2.24 9.34 -2.93
C PHE A 58 -3.03 10.14 -3.98
N LYS A 59 -4.29 9.79 -4.25
CA LYS A 59 -5.18 10.49 -5.19
C LYS A 59 -5.49 11.91 -4.73
N GLU A 60 -5.58 12.12 -3.42
CA GLU A 60 -5.82 13.44 -2.84
C GLU A 60 -4.50 14.20 -2.63
N ILE A 61 -3.47 13.53 -2.12
CA ILE A 61 -2.14 14.12 -1.90
C ILE A 61 -1.59 14.69 -3.21
N THR A 62 -1.69 13.95 -4.30
CA THR A 62 -1.09 14.34 -5.58
C THR A 62 -1.71 15.60 -6.18
N LYS A 63 -2.95 15.96 -5.82
CA LYS A 63 -3.60 17.21 -6.28
C LYS A 63 -2.90 18.48 -5.79
N ARG A 64 -2.06 18.36 -4.74
CA ARG A 64 -1.27 19.48 -4.20
C ARG A 64 -0.08 19.84 -5.09
N PHE A 65 0.31 18.95 -6.00
CA PHE A 65 1.44 19.15 -6.90
C PHE A 65 0.94 19.52 -8.30
N PRO A 66 1.59 20.47 -8.97
CA PRO A 66 1.28 20.85 -10.34
C PRO A 66 1.59 19.70 -11.31
N ASP A 67 1.22 19.89 -12.56
CA ASP A 67 1.59 18.98 -13.64
C ASP A 67 3.11 19.05 -13.88
N ASN A 68 3.72 17.95 -14.36
CA ASN A 68 5.16 17.86 -14.62
C ASN A 68 6.03 18.22 -13.38
N HIS A 69 5.68 17.71 -12.21
CA HIS A 69 6.35 18.05 -10.96
C HIS A 69 7.44 17.06 -10.54
N PHE A 70 7.20 15.75 -10.68
CA PHE A 70 8.11 14.70 -10.23
C PHE A 70 8.98 14.18 -11.37
N ASP A 71 10.25 13.91 -11.10
CA ASP A 71 11.16 13.29 -12.07
C ASP A 71 10.82 11.82 -12.30
N HIS A 72 10.61 11.05 -11.23
CA HIS A 72 10.23 9.63 -11.30
C HIS A 72 9.26 9.26 -10.17
N ILE A 73 8.47 8.21 -10.40
CA ILE A 73 7.61 7.58 -9.39
C ILE A 73 8.10 6.14 -9.20
N ILE A 74 8.35 5.75 -7.96
CA ILE A 74 8.68 4.38 -7.59
C ILE A 74 7.66 3.92 -6.56
N THR A 75 6.94 2.83 -6.84
CA THR A 75 5.84 2.38 -5.96
C THR A 75 5.64 0.87 -5.96
N ASP A 76 5.01 0.37 -4.90
CA ASP A 76 4.58 -1.02 -4.76
C ASP A 76 3.07 -1.05 -4.39
N PRO A 77 2.16 -0.94 -5.37
CA PRO A 77 0.72 -0.87 -5.12
C PRO A 77 0.14 -2.22 -4.67
N PRO A 78 -1.08 -2.26 -4.09
CA PRO A 78 -1.73 -3.52 -3.75
C PRO A 78 -2.04 -4.42 -4.96
N TYR A 79 -1.72 -5.71 -4.87
CA TYR A 79 -1.90 -6.69 -5.96
C TYR A 79 -3.27 -7.39 -6.08
N PRO A 80 -4.06 -7.60 -5.00
CA PRO A 80 -5.33 -8.31 -5.11
C PRO A 80 -6.31 -7.66 -6.10
N GLU A 81 -7.07 -8.48 -6.81
CA GLU A 81 -8.04 -8.09 -7.85
C GLU A 81 -8.91 -6.88 -7.49
N LYS A 82 -9.41 -6.83 -6.24
CA LYS A 82 -10.25 -5.72 -5.75
C LYS A 82 -9.59 -4.33 -5.82
N TYR A 83 -8.28 -4.27 -5.97
CA TYR A 83 -7.50 -3.05 -6.10
C TYR A 83 -7.08 -2.73 -7.54
N LEU A 84 -7.46 -3.54 -8.53
CA LEU A 84 -7.18 -3.25 -9.94
C LEU A 84 -7.61 -1.84 -10.37
N PRO A 85 -8.75 -1.27 -9.93
CA PRO A 85 -9.10 0.11 -10.26
C PRO A 85 -8.07 1.17 -9.82
N LEU A 86 -7.26 0.90 -8.78
CA LEU A 86 -6.21 1.82 -8.34
C LEU A 86 -5.08 1.96 -9.37
N TRP A 87 -4.90 0.99 -10.25
CA TRP A 87 -3.88 1.03 -11.31
C TRP A 87 -4.25 2.01 -12.42
N SER A 88 -5.53 2.15 -12.75
CA SER A 88 -6.03 3.20 -13.66
C SER A 88 -5.87 4.58 -13.03
N ASP A 89 -6.18 4.72 -11.73
CA ASP A 89 -5.91 5.95 -10.98
C ASP A 89 -4.41 6.30 -10.98
N LEU A 90 -3.54 5.32 -10.76
CA LEU A 90 -2.09 5.47 -10.80
C LEU A 90 -1.61 5.93 -12.18
N SER A 91 -2.07 5.28 -13.25
CA SER A 91 -1.74 5.65 -14.63
C SER A 91 -2.04 7.11 -14.93
N ARG A 92 -3.30 7.53 -14.67
CA ARG A 92 -3.77 8.89 -14.89
C ARG A 92 -2.99 9.91 -14.08
N ILE A 93 -2.73 9.62 -12.81
CA ILE A 93 -2.00 10.53 -11.93
C ILE A 93 -0.54 10.64 -12.37
N ALA A 94 0.12 9.52 -12.62
CA ALA A 94 1.51 9.49 -13.07
C ALA A 94 1.70 10.29 -14.37
N SER A 95 0.81 10.10 -15.35
CA SER A 95 0.84 10.82 -16.63
C SER A 95 0.77 12.34 -16.45
N ARG A 96 0.00 12.82 -15.46
CA ARG A 96 -0.11 14.25 -15.14
C ARG A 96 1.11 14.79 -14.41
N VAL A 97 1.59 14.10 -13.38
CA VAL A 97 2.58 14.65 -12.44
C VAL A 97 4.02 14.34 -12.81
N LEU A 98 4.29 13.34 -13.66
CA LEU A 98 5.63 13.08 -14.17
C LEU A 98 6.03 14.17 -15.15
N LYS A 99 7.29 14.61 -15.04
CA LYS A 99 7.92 15.44 -16.08
C LYS A 99 8.06 14.65 -17.39
N PRO A 100 8.18 15.33 -18.55
CA PRO A 100 8.57 14.65 -19.79
C PRO A 100 9.88 13.88 -19.61
N GLY A 101 9.91 12.61 -19.99
CA GLY A 101 11.06 11.71 -19.78
C GLY A 101 11.11 11.05 -18.40
N GLY A 102 10.14 11.34 -17.52
CA GLY A 102 9.97 10.68 -16.24
C GLY A 102 9.46 9.25 -16.38
N PHE A 103 9.73 8.43 -15.37
CA PHE A 103 9.35 7.01 -15.35
C PHE A 103 8.48 6.70 -14.15
N LEU A 104 7.44 5.90 -14.37
CA LEU A 104 6.79 5.12 -13.35
C LEU A 104 7.47 3.73 -13.29
N ILE A 105 8.05 3.40 -12.15
CA ILE A 105 8.62 2.10 -11.84
C ILE A 105 7.74 1.48 -10.75
N THR A 106 7.14 0.33 -11.03
CA THR A 106 6.18 -0.29 -10.13
C THR A 106 6.37 -1.79 -10.03
N TYR A 107 6.17 -2.33 -8.83
CA TYR A 107 6.09 -3.78 -8.63
C TYR A 107 4.65 -4.24 -8.80
N SER A 108 4.44 -5.39 -9.46
CA SER A 108 3.14 -6.04 -9.60
C SER A 108 3.27 -7.54 -9.43
N GLY A 109 2.25 -8.18 -8.86
CA GLY A 109 2.11 -9.63 -8.93
C GLY A 109 1.89 -10.12 -10.38
N THR A 110 2.16 -11.41 -10.63
CA THR A 110 2.02 -12.00 -11.99
C THR A 110 0.58 -12.37 -12.34
N TYR A 111 -0.26 -12.63 -11.34
CA TYR A 111 -1.61 -13.19 -11.55
C TYR A 111 -2.55 -12.28 -12.36
N HIS A 112 -2.43 -10.96 -12.18
CA HIS A 112 -3.21 -9.96 -12.92
C HIS A 112 -2.33 -9.08 -13.83
N LEU A 113 -1.14 -9.57 -14.22
CA LEU A 113 -0.14 -8.75 -14.91
C LEU A 113 -0.70 -8.09 -16.17
N TYR A 114 -1.42 -8.84 -17.01
CA TYR A 114 -2.01 -8.29 -18.24
C TYR A 114 -2.99 -7.14 -17.97
N GLU A 115 -3.84 -7.28 -16.95
CA GLU A 115 -4.80 -6.26 -16.57
C GLU A 115 -4.11 -5.03 -15.98
N VAL A 116 -3.08 -5.23 -15.15
CA VAL A 116 -2.22 -4.16 -14.66
C VAL A 116 -1.57 -3.41 -15.82
N MET A 117 -1.04 -4.14 -16.81
CA MET A 117 -0.42 -3.54 -17.98
C MET A 117 -1.41 -2.73 -18.81
N ASN A 118 -2.61 -3.28 -19.05
CA ASN A 118 -3.66 -2.56 -19.78
C ASN A 118 -4.05 -1.26 -19.07
N ARG A 119 -4.24 -1.30 -17.75
CA ARG A 119 -4.61 -0.12 -16.95
C ARG A 119 -3.52 0.93 -16.90
N LEU A 120 -2.27 0.51 -16.77
CA LEU A 120 -1.14 1.44 -16.87
C LEU A 120 -1.06 2.06 -18.26
N SER A 121 -1.37 1.30 -19.31
CA SER A 121 -1.37 1.78 -20.70
C SER A 121 -2.52 2.73 -21.05
N GLU A 122 -3.48 2.97 -20.15
CA GLU A 122 -4.56 3.94 -20.36
C GLU A 122 -4.02 5.37 -20.56
N HIS A 123 -2.93 5.73 -19.88
CA HIS A 123 -2.33 7.07 -19.92
C HIS A 123 -0.80 7.09 -19.98
N LEU A 124 -0.15 5.92 -19.98
CA LEU A 124 1.30 5.79 -20.01
C LEU A 124 1.74 4.88 -21.15
N GLU A 125 3.00 5.00 -21.54
CA GLU A 125 3.62 4.15 -22.55
C GLU A 125 4.68 3.25 -21.90
N TYR A 126 4.71 1.97 -22.27
CA TYR A 126 5.75 1.06 -21.83
C TYR A 126 7.05 1.32 -22.58
N TYR A 127 8.12 1.57 -21.83
CA TYR A 127 9.47 1.68 -22.38
C TYR A 127 10.17 0.34 -22.31
N PHE A 128 10.41 -0.27 -23.48
CA PHE A 128 11.17 -1.50 -23.60
C PHE A 128 12.57 -1.20 -24.12
N PHE A 129 13.60 -1.59 -23.38
CA PHE A 129 14.96 -1.60 -23.90
C PHE A 129 15.09 -2.77 -24.88
N HIS A 130 14.92 -2.51 -26.17
CA HIS A 130 15.33 -3.46 -27.21
C HIS A 130 16.79 -3.21 -27.57
N ASN A 131 17.70 -3.66 -26.71
CA ASN A 131 19.10 -3.85 -27.08
C ASN A 131 19.33 -5.36 -27.18
N LEU A 132 19.04 -5.94 -28.34
CA LEU A 132 19.68 -7.17 -28.77
C LEU A 132 20.85 -6.78 -29.68
N PRO A 133 22.01 -7.46 -29.55
CA PRO A 133 23.16 -7.23 -30.44
C PRO A 133 22.83 -7.48 -31.92
#